data_AF-A0A0N4T995-F1
#
_entry.id   AF-A0A0N4T995-F1
#
_cell.length_a   1.000
_cell.length_b   1.000
_cell.length_c   1.000
_cell.angle_alpha   90.00
_cell.angle_beta   90.00
_cell.angle_gamma   90.00
#
_symmetry.space_group_name_H-M   'P 1'
#
loop_
_entity.id
_entity.type
_entity.pdbx_description
1 polymer ?
#
loop_
_entity_poly.entity_id
_entity_poly.type
_entity_poly.pdbx_seq_one_letter_code
_entity_poly.pdbx_strand_id
1 'polypeptide(L)'
;MNFEKKNKNKIEGYTCQCLDGFVDLSENEEFKPGRICEKDTNECADPITYNIDCSENATCHDIPESFTCICNPGFIDISSHYSLLPGRKCVENVDECSNGTTNDCSPNADCIDQPIG
;
A
#
# COMPACT_ATOMS: atom_id res chain seq x y z
N MET A 1 -24.32 10.87 -57.44
CA MET A 1 -22.95 10.45 -57.78
C MET A 1 -22.35 9.75 -56.57
N ASN A 2 -21.90 8.51 -56.82
CA ASN A 2 -20.94 7.72 -56.03
C ASN A 2 -19.69 8.54 -55.68
N PHE A 3 -18.82 8.23 -54.72
CA PHE A 3 -18.58 7.13 -53.78
C PHE A 3 -17.46 7.68 -52.89
N GLU A 4 -17.41 7.33 -51.61
CA GLU A 4 -16.20 6.71 -51.06
C GLU A 4 -16.63 5.61 -50.09
N LYS A 5 -16.62 4.37 -50.60
CA LYS A 5 -16.53 3.16 -49.78
C LYS A 5 -15.09 3.06 -49.30
N LYS A 6 -14.88 2.78 -48.00
CA LYS A 6 -13.99 1.70 -47.53
C LYS A 6 -14.14 1.50 -46.02
N ASN A 7 -15.04 0.58 -45.68
CA ASN A 7 -14.81 -0.53 -44.77
C ASN A 7 -13.55 -0.40 -43.87
N LYS A 8 -13.75 -0.01 -42.61
CA LYS A 8 -12.96 -0.55 -41.50
C LYS A 8 -13.91 -1.40 -40.68
N ASN A 9 -13.80 -2.70 -40.89
CA ASN A 9 -14.22 -3.78 -40.00
C ASN A 9 -14.58 -3.24 -38.60
N LYS A 10 -15.88 -3.12 -38.30
CA LYS A 10 -16.31 -2.97 -36.92
C LYS A 10 -15.92 -4.29 -36.27
N ILE A 11 -14.79 -4.31 -35.58
CA ILE A 11 -14.38 -5.45 -34.76
C ILE A 11 -15.53 -5.61 -33.77
N GLU A 12 -16.39 -6.60 -33.98
CA GLU A 12 -17.44 -6.93 -33.03
C GLU A 12 -16.74 -7.49 -31.79
N GLY A 13 -16.41 -6.59 -30.88
CA GLY A 13 -15.81 -6.89 -29.59
C GLY A 13 -16.84 -6.66 -28.48
N TYR A 14 -16.73 -7.45 -27.42
CA TYR A 14 -17.41 -7.20 -26.17
C TYR A 14 -16.36 -6.83 -25.11
N THR A 15 -16.77 -6.04 -24.13
CA THR A 15 -15.98 -5.75 -22.94
C THR A 15 -16.79 -6.15 -21.71
N CYS A 16 -16.11 -6.37 -20.57
CA CYS A 16 -16.77 -6.65 -19.30
C CYS A 16 -16.31 -5.63 -18.27
N GLN A 17 -17.15 -5.43 -17.26
CA GLN A 17 -16.86 -4.55 -16.13
C GLN A 17 -17.38 -5.27 -14.87
N CYS A 18 -16.66 -5.13 -13.77
CA CYS A 18 -17.12 -5.64 -12.48
C CYS A 18 -18.36 -4.87 -11.99
N LEU A 19 -19.17 -5.53 -11.18
CA LEU A 19 -20.34 -4.90 -10.55
C LEU A 19 -19.90 -3.92 -9.46
N ASP A 20 -20.80 -3.03 -9.05
CA ASP A 20 -20.57 -2.14 -7.91
C ASP A 20 -20.24 -2.97 -6.65
N GLY A 21 -19.19 -2.57 -5.93
CA GLY A 21 -18.66 -3.31 -4.77
C GLY A 21 -17.78 -4.50 -5.14
N PHE A 22 -17.28 -4.57 -6.38
CA PHE A 22 -16.25 -5.52 -6.80
C PHE A 22 -15.07 -4.79 -7.42
N VAL A 23 -13.86 -5.24 -7.10
CA VAL A 23 -12.60 -4.77 -7.69
C VAL A 23 -12.17 -5.72 -8.82
N ASP A 24 -11.61 -5.15 -9.89
CA ASP A 24 -11.14 -5.90 -11.06
C ASP A 24 -9.67 -6.30 -10.87
N LEU A 25 -9.42 -7.60 -10.71
CA LEU A 25 -8.07 -8.18 -10.53
C LEU A 25 -7.57 -8.84 -11.83
N SER A 26 -8.14 -8.49 -12.98
CA SER A 26 -7.73 -9.07 -14.26
C SER A 26 -6.28 -8.68 -14.58
N GLU A 27 -5.43 -9.67 -14.89
CA GLU A 27 -4.00 -9.44 -15.26
C GLU A 27 -3.79 -8.41 -16.37
N ASN A 28 -4.81 -8.20 -17.20
CA ASN A 28 -4.80 -7.25 -18.29
C ASN A 28 -6.13 -6.47 -18.30
N GLU A 29 -6.29 -5.59 -17.32
CA GLU A 29 -7.46 -4.71 -17.19
C GLU A 29 -7.62 -3.81 -18.43
N GLU A 30 -6.53 -3.36 -19.06
CA GLU A 30 -6.59 -2.46 -20.22
C GLU A 30 -7.26 -3.12 -21.44
N PHE A 31 -6.97 -4.39 -21.70
CA PHE A 31 -7.45 -5.09 -22.90
C PHE A 31 -8.49 -6.17 -22.62
N LYS A 32 -8.61 -6.65 -21.38
CA LYS A 32 -9.55 -7.70 -20.94
C LYS A 32 -10.07 -7.44 -19.51
N PRO A 33 -10.74 -6.30 -19.27
CA PRO A 33 -11.33 -6.02 -17.96
C PRO A 33 -12.48 -6.98 -17.65
N GLY A 34 -12.82 -7.08 -16.37
CA GLY A 34 -13.94 -7.82 -15.81
C GLY A 34 -13.84 -9.32 -16.05
N ARG A 35 -12.62 -9.88 -15.99
CA ARG A 35 -12.37 -11.33 -16.06
C ARG A 35 -12.21 -11.96 -14.68
N ILE A 36 -11.66 -11.19 -13.74
CA ILE A 36 -11.52 -11.57 -12.34
C ILE A 36 -12.09 -10.41 -11.52
N CYS A 37 -13.25 -10.63 -10.90
CA CYS A 37 -13.90 -9.63 -10.06
C CYS A 37 -14.01 -10.19 -8.65
N GLU A 38 -13.36 -9.55 -7.69
CA GLU A 38 -13.42 -9.93 -6.28
C GLU A 38 -14.22 -8.91 -5.48
N LYS A 39 -14.82 -9.36 -4.38
CA LYS A 39 -15.66 -8.48 -3.55
C LYS A 39 -14.78 -7.44 -2.86
N ASP A 40 -15.05 -6.16 -3.10
CA ASP A 40 -14.42 -5.05 -2.40
C ASP A 40 -14.81 -5.12 -0.92
N THR A 41 -13.85 -5.47 -0.08
CA THR A 41 -14.07 -5.86 1.31
C THR A 41 -13.13 -5.09 2.18
N ASN A 42 -13.67 -4.32 3.12
CA ASN A 42 -12.83 -3.60 4.08
C ASN A 42 -12.26 -4.54 5.13
N GLU A 43 -11.02 -5.00 4.94
CA GLU A 43 -10.38 -5.93 5.89
C GLU A 43 -10.06 -5.24 7.23
N CYS A 44 -9.86 -3.93 7.22
CA CYS A 44 -9.62 -3.14 8.44
C CYS A 44 -10.85 -3.08 9.36
N ALA A 45 -12.06 -3.37 8.87
CA ALA A 45 -13.28 -3.38 9.66
C ALA A 45 -13.40 -4.62 10.57
N ASP A 46 -12.69 -5.72 10.24
CA ASP A 46 -12.62 -6.92 11.08
C ASP A 46 -11.18 -7.46 11.14
N PRO A 47 -10.29 -6.81 11.93
CA PRO A 47 -8.87 -7.13 11.94
C PRO A 47 -8.54 -8.58 12.31
N ILE A 48 -9.39 -9.20 13.14
CA ILE A 48 -9.18 -10.57 13.63
C ILE A 48 -9.51 -11.58 12.53
N THR A 49 -10.66 -11.41 11.86
CA THR A 49 -11.08 -12.31 10.78
C THR A 49 -10.13 -12.28 9.59
N TYR A 50 -9.58 -11.12 9.27
CA TYR A 50 -8.67 -10.93 8.12
C TYR A 50 -7.18 -11.01 8.48
N ASN A 51 -6.84 -11.41 9.72
CA ASN A 51 -5.46 -11.55 10.16
C ASN A 51 -4.59 -10.30 9.92
N ILE A 52 -5.15 -9.12 10.16
CA ILE A 52 -4.41 -7.85 10.03
C ILE A 52 -3.26 -7.84 11.04
N ASP A 53 -2.05 -7.71 10.52
CA ASP A 53 -0.80 -7.82 11.27
C ASP A 53 0.00 -6.50 11.28
N CYS A 54 -0.68 -5.36 11.17
CA CYS A 54 -0.08 -4.04 11.37
C CYS A 54 0.66 -3.97 12.73
N SER A 55 1.73 -3.18 12.76
CA SER A 55 2.39 -2.81 14.02
C SER A 55 1.37 -2.19 14.99
N GLU A 56 1.58 -2.36 16.29
CA GLU A 56 0.80 -1.66 17.33
C GLU A 56 0.85 -0.13 17.17
N ASN A 57 1.91 0.38 16.54
CA ASN A 57 2.11 1.80 16.25
C ASN A 57 1.79 2.14 14.79
N ALA A 58 0.91 1.38 14.14
CA ALA A 58 0.42 1.62 12.79
C ALA A 58 -1.11 1.61 12.73
N THR A 59 -1.64 2.26 11.70
CA THR A 59 -3.06 2.23 11.35
C THR A 59 -3.27 1.38 10.09
N CYS A 60 -4.32 0.55 10.09
CA CYS A 60 -4.76 -0.20 8.92
C CYS A 60 -5.49 0.72 7.94
N HIS A 61 -5.15 0.62 6.66
CA HIS A 61 -5.79 1.33 5.57
C HIS A 61 -6.28 0.34 4.53
N ASP A 62 -7.59 0.34 4.35
CA ASP A 62 -8.29 -0.41 3.31
C ASP A 62 -7.93 0.17 1.93
N ILE A 63 -7.56 -0.69 0.99
CA ILE A 63 -7.21 -0.30 -0.38
C ILE A 63 -7.94 -1.22 -1.37
N PRO A 64 -8.10 -0.82 -2.64
CA PRO A 64 -8.53 -1.78 -3.65
C PRO A 64 -7.64 -3.02 -3.60
N GLU A 65 -8.25 -4.19 -3.69
CA GLU A 65 -7.60 -5.50 -3.71
C GLU A 65 -7.09 -6.04 -2.35
N SER A 66 -6.87 -5.21 -1.31
CA SER A 66 -6.40 -5.65 0.02
C SER A 66 -6.35 -4.52 1.07
N PHE A 67 -5.44 -4.61 2.04
CA PHE A 67 -5.12 -3.57 3.00
C PHE A 67 -3.62 -3.23 3.02
N THR A 68 -3.29 -2.07 3.55
CA THR A 68 -1.91 -1.67 3.88
C THR A 68 -1.84 -1.10 5.29
N CYS A 69 -0.65 -1.10 5.89
CA CYS A 69 -0.43 -0.52 7.22
C CYS A 69 0.46 0.71 7.08
N ILE A 70 0.12 1.78 7.81
CA ILE A 70 0.90 3.03 7.81
C ILE A 70 1.28 3.36 9.25
N CYS A 71 2.57 3.59 9.50
CA CYS A 71 3.03 3.99 10.83
C CYS A 71 2.36 5.29 11.28
N ASN A 72 1.99 5.34 12.56
CA ASN A 72 1.37 6.51 13.16
C ASN A 72 2.35 7.69 13.18
N PRO A 73 1.86 8.95 13.24
CA PRO A 73 2.73 10.11 13.39
C PRO A 73 3.68 9.97 14.59
N GLY A 74 4.96 10.30 14.38
CA GLY A 74 6.00 10.11 15.39
C GLY A 74 6.68 8.74 15.34
N PHE A 75 6.29 7.85 14.42
CA PHE A 75 6.95 6.57 14.18
C PHE A 75 7.52 6.48 12.76
N ILE A 76 8.62 5.75 12.63
CA ILE A 76 9.30 5.48 11.37
C ILE A 76 9.09 4.03 10.97
N ASP A 77 8.77 3.81 9.70
CA ASP A 77 8.63 2.49 9.12
C ASP A 77 9.99 1.89 8.76
N ILE A 78 10.40 0.88 9.52
CA ILE A 78 11.63 0.10 9.26
C ILE A 78 11.31 -1.32 8.75
N SER A 79 10.08 -1.57 8.32
CA SER A 79 9.62 -2.90 7.87
C SER A 79 10.49 -3.47 6.74
N SER A 80 10.94 -2.61 5.82
CA SER A 80 11.80 -2.99 4.69
C SER A 80 13.15 -3.59 5.13
N HIS A 81 13.72 -3.13 6.25
CA HIS A 81 14.97 -3.67 6.81
C HIS A 81 14.84 -5.15 7.22
N TYR A 82 13.61 -5.60 7.47
CA TYR A 82 13.29 -6.97 7.86
C TYR A 82 12.56 -7.75 6.77
N SER A 83 12.50 -7.21 5.54
CA SER A 83 11.73 -7.80 4.43
C SER A 83 10.24 -8.00 4.77
N LEU A 84 9.68 -7.10 5.57
CA LEU A 84 8.25 -7.05 5.89
C LEU A 84 7.51 -6.07 4.98
N LEU A 85 6.20 -6.26 4.85
CA LEU A 85 5.32 -5.28 4.21
C LEU A 85 5.29 -3.96 5.02
N PRO A 86 4.91 -2.82 4.40
CA PRO A 86 4.85 -1.53 5.09
C PRO A 86 4.03 -1.56 6.38
N GLY A 87 4.42 -0.74 7.36
CA GLY A 87 3.73 -0.53 8.63
C GLY A 87 3.67 -1.76 9.57
N ARG A 88 4.50 -2.78 9.35
CA ARG A 88 4.61 -3.98 10.19
C ARG A 88 5.67 -3.82 11.28
N LYS A 89 6.59 -2.89 11.11
CA LYS A 89 7.58 -2.50 12.11
C LYS A 89 7.76 -0.98 12.15
N CYS A 90 7.10 -0.37 13.13
CA CYS A 90 7.13 1.06 13.39
C CYS A 90 7.91 1.31 14.68
N VAL A 91 8.98 2.10 14.61
CA VAL A 91 9.80 2.50 15.76
C VAL A 91 9.61 3.99 16.05
N GLU A 92 9.66 4.39 17.31
CA GLU A 92 9.54 5.81 17.67
C GLU A 92 10.66 6.60 16.99
N ASN A 93 10.32 7.77 16.45
CA ASN A 93 11.30 8.74 15.98
C ASN A 93 11.85 9.51 17.18
N VAL A 94 12.81 8.93 17.87
CA VAL A 94 13.50 9.56 19.00
C VAL A 94 14.76 10.23 18.46
N ASP A 95 14.95 11.50 18.81
CA ASP A 95 16.23 12.17 18.59
C ASP A 95 17.13 11.88 19.81
N GLU A 96 18.01 10.89 19.69
CA GLU A 96 18.94 10.54 20.77
C GLU A 96 19.99 11.62 21.03
N CYS A 97 20.18 12.56 20.10
CA CYS A 97 21.09 13.69 20.22
C CYS A 97 20.48 14.88 20.98
N SER A 98 19.15 14.97 21.06
CA SER A 98 18.44 16.02 21.81
C SER A 98 18.74 15.99 23.32
N ASN A 99 19.19 14.86 23.87
CA ASN A 99 19.59 14.74 25.26
C ASN A 99 20.91 13.96 25.41
N GLY A 100 21.88 14.51 26.14
CA GLY A 100 23.17 13.86 26.39
C GLY A 100 23.10 12.56 27.18
N THR A 101 21.94 12.20 27.75
CA THR A 101 21.71 10.91 28.42
C THR A 101 21.04 9.85 27.54
N THR A 102 20.58 10.21 26.33
CA THR A 102 19.91 9.29 25.40
C THR A 102 20.84 8.71 24.35
N ASN A 103 22.10 9.16 24.30
CA ASN A 103 23.14 8.59 23.46
C ASN A 103 24.38 8.24 24.30
N ASP A 104 25.25 7.40 23.75
CA ASP A 104 26.52 6.98 24.33
C ASP A 104 27.73 7.51 23.55
N CYS A 105 27.54 8.61 22.80
CA CYS A 105 28.60 9.24 22.03
C CYS A 105 29.77 9.67 22.94
N SER A 106 30.99 9.53 22.43
CA SER A 106 32.17 10.08 23.10
C SER A 106 32.03 11.60 23.27
N PRO A 107 32.55 12.20 24.36
CA PRO A 107 32.56 13.66 24.53
C PRO A 107 33.36 14.41 23.45
N ASN A 108 34.12 13.70 22.61
CA ASN A 108 34.85 14.25 21.46
C ASN A 108 34.22 13.86 20.10
N ALA A 109 32.97 13.38 20.08
CA ALA A 109 32.24 13.03 18.86
C ALA A 109 31.03 13.95 18.68
N ASP A 110 30.68 14.22 17.42
CA ASP A 110 29.42 14.88 17.08
C ASP A 110 28.31 13.84 16.99
N CYS A 111 27.22 14.06 17.73
CA CYS A 111 26.02 13.26 17.62
C CYS A 111 25.21 13.73 16.41
N ILE A 112 24.84 12.79 15.52
CA ILE A 112 24.02 13.06 14.34
C ILE A 112 22.80 12.15 14.43
N ASP A 113 21.64 12.76 14.66
CA ASP A 113 20.35 12.07 14.67
C ASP A 113 20.11 11.41 13.31
N GLN A 114 19.80 10.11 13.31
CA GLN A 114 19.46 9.38 12.11
C GLN A 114 17.98 9.02 12.15
N PRO A 115 17.27 9.09 11.01
CA PRO A 115 15.88 8.65 10.92
C PRO A 115 15.73 7.12 11.07
N ILE A 116 16.75 6.39 11.54
CA ILE A 116 16.75 4.96 11.74
C ILE A 116 17.46 4.73 13.09
N GLY A 117 16.69 4.73 14.19
CA GLY A 117 17.14 4.28 15.50
C GLY A 117 17.10 2.77 15.64
#